data_AF-A0A0H4VQ37-F1
#
_entry.id   AF-A0A0H4VQ37-F1
#
_cell.length_a   1.000
_cell.length_b   1.000
_cell.length_c   1.000
_cell.angle_alpha   90.00
_cell.angle_beta   90.00
_cell.angle_gamma   90.00
#
_symmetry.space_group_name_H-M   'P 1'
#
loop_
_entity.id
_entity.type
_entity.pdbx_description
1 polymer ?
#
loop_
_entity_poly.entity_id
_entity_poly.type
_entity_poly.pdbx_seq_one_letter_code
_entity_poly.pdbx_strand_id
1 'polypeptide(L)'
;MLATKNQKTLSLEQQEELLHTLKTRFEKNMDRHLGFHWAVVQAKLEASPEKLWSLYEMERTGGEPDVVGFDDTAGHYLFFDCAAESPKGRRSICYDREGLESRKEHAPENNALDMAAAMGIDLLTEQQYRQLQQLGNFDLKTSSWVQTPHGIRKLGGALFCDRRYDHVFTYHNGAQSYYAARAFRGLLKV
;
A
#
# COMPACT_ATOMS: atom_id res chain seq x y z
N MET A 1 -23.54 -25.76 8.68
CA MET A 1 -23.46 -24.30 8.86
C MET A 1 -22.52 -23.76 7.80
N LEU A 2 -23.07 -23.14 6.75
CA LEU A 2 -22.25 -22.46 5.75
C LEU A 2 -21.68 -21.20 6.41
N ALA A 3 -20.37 -21.17 6.63
CA ALA A 3 -19.68 -19.95 6.99
C ALA A 3 -19.92 -18.97 5.83
N THR A 4 -20.74 -17.95 6.06
CA THR A 4 -20.79 -16.77 5.20
C THR A 4 -19.38 -16.20 5.17
N LYS A 5 -18.66 -16.41 4.05
CA LYS A 5 -17.47 -15.62 3.72
C LYS A 5 -17.88 -14.17 3.95
N ASN A 6 -17.26 -13.48 4.89
CA ASN A 6 -17.45 -12.04 5.06
C ASN A 6 -17.24 -11.40 3.69
N GLN A 7 -18.33 -10.95 3.06
CA GLN A 7 -18.25 -10.27 1.78
C GLN A 7 -17.57 -8.93 2.06
N LYS A 8 -16.37 -8.77 1.50
CA LYS A 8 -15.61 -7.52 1.49
C LYS A 8 -16.35 -6.51 0.62
N THR A 9 -17.48 -6.01 1.11
CA THR A 9 -18.41 -5.14 0.38
C THR A 9 -18.75 -3.93 1.24
N LEU A 10 -18.73 -2.76 0.61
CA LEU A 10 -19.04 -1.48 1.24
C LEU A 10 -20.54 -1.16 1.12
N SER A 11 -21.09 -0.36 2.03
CA SER A 11 -22.41 0.24 1.83
C SER A 11 -22.40 1.18 0.62
N LEU A 12 -23.56 1.48 0.04
CA LEU A 12 -23.66 2.43 -1.09
C LEU A 12 -23.08 3.81 -0.72
N GLU A 13 -23.40 4.30 0.48
CA GLU A 13 -22.88 5.57 0.99
C GLU A 13 -21.33 5.57 1.07
N GLN A 14 -20.74 4.49 1.59
CA GLN A 14 -19.28 4.35 1.63
C GLN A 14 -18.65 4.28 0.23
N GLN A 15 -19.32 3.63 -0.73
CA GLN A 15 -18.84 3.58 -2.11
C GLN A 15 -18.87 4.95 -2.76
N GLU A 16 -19.97 5.69 -2.61
CA GLU A 16 -20.13 7.04 -3.16
C GLU A 16 -19.10 8.02 -2.57
N GLU A 17 -18.91 7.99 -1.25
CA GLU A 17 -17.91 8.82 -0.56
C GLU A 17 -16.48 8.50 -1.02
N LEU A 18 -16.15 7.21 -1.12
CA LEU A 18 -14.84 6.76 -1.60
C LEU A 18 -14.61 7.19 -3.06
N LEU A 19 -15.57 6.96 -3.96
CA LEU A 19 -15.45 7.33 -5.37
C LEU A 19 -15.31 8.84 -5.54
N HIS A 20 -16.05 9.63 -4.75
CA HIS A 20 -15.90 11.09 -4.74
C HIS A 20 -14.49 11.52 -4.29
N THR A 21 -13.98 10.90 -3.23
CA THR A 21 -12.63 11.16 -2.70
C THR A 21 -11.55 10.82 -3.72
N LEU A 22 -11.62 9.62 -4.31
CA LEU A 22 -10.68 9.15 -5.33
C LEU A 22 -10.73 10.04 -6.58
N LYS A 23 -11.93 10.42 -7.04
CA LYS A 23 -12.10 11.33 -8.19
C LYS A 23 -11.44 12.67 -7.95
N THR A 24 -11.74 13.28 -6.79
CA THR A 24 -11.19 14.59 -6.43
C THR A 24 -9.66 14.54 -6.36
N ARG A 25 -9.10 13.44 -5.84
CA ARG A 25 -7.65 13.22 -5.79
C ARG A 25 -7.05 13.02 -7.18
N PHE A 26 -7.67 12.21 -8.01
CA PHE A 26 -7.26 11.97 -9.39
C PHE A 26 -7.17 13.30 -10.15
N GLU A 27 -8.25 14.07 -10.17
CA GLU A 27 -8.32 15.36 -10.87
C GLU A 27 -7.29 16.39 -10.35
N LYS A 28 -6.94 16.33 -9.06
CA LYS A 28 -5.92 17.19 -8.46
C LYS A 28 -4.49 16.80 -8.86
N ASN A 29 -4.23 15.53 -9.16
CA ASN A 29 -2.89 14.97 -9.39
C ASN A 29 -2.73 14.44 -10.84
N MET A 30 -3.30 15.14 -11.82
CA MET A 30 -3.31 14.74 -13.24
C MET A 30 -1.90 14.50 -13.82
N ASP A 31 -0.87 15.08 -13.22
CA ASP A 31 0.54 14.86 -13.56
C ASP A 31 0.98 13.40 -13.36
N ARG A 32 0.32 12.65 -12.46
CA ARG A 32 0.64 11.24 -12.19
C ARG A 32 0.09 10.26 -13.21
N HIS A 33 -0.92 10.67 -13.98
CA HIS A 33 -1.69 9.77 -14.84
C HIS A 33 -2.12 10.46 -16.14
N LEU A 34 -1.15 11.06 -16.82
CA LEU A 34 -1.35 11.69 -18.12
C LEU A 34 -1.97 10.70 -19.13
N GLY A 35 -3.07 11.11 -19.74
CA GLY A 35 -3.81 10.31 -20.72
C GLY A 35 -4.82 9.33 -20.11
N PHE A 36 -4.94 9.24 -18.79
CA PHE A 36 -6.02 8.45 -18.16
C PHE A 36 -7.27 9.30 -17.98
N HIS A 37 -8.42 8.65 -18.11
CA HIS A 37 -9.73 9.27 -17.93
C HIS A 37 -10.43 8.66 -16.72
N TRP A 38 -10.79 9.50 -15.75
CA TRP A 38 -11.45 9.07 -14.52
C TRP A 38 -12.68 8.18 -14.78
N ALA A 39 -13.50 8.51 -15.77
CA ALA A 39 -14.70 7.73 -16.11
C ALA A 39 -14.39 6.25 -16.43
N VAL A 40 -13.24 5.97 -17.05
CA VAL A 40 -12.81 4.59 -17.37
C VAL A 40 -12.34 3.86 -16.11
N VAL A 41 -11.60 4.55 -15.24
CA VAL A 41 -11.15 4.01 -13.95
C VAL A 41 -12.36 3.72 -13.05
N GLN A 42 -13.28 4.67 -12.93
CA GLN A 42 -14.51 4.55 -12.14
C GLN A 42 -15.34 3.34 -12.59
N ALA A 43 -15.58 3.17 -13.89
CA ALA A 43 -16.35 2.04 -14.40
C ALA A 43 -15.73 0.68 -14.01
N LYS A 44 -14.40 0.57 -14.00
CA LYS A 44 -13.71 -0.63 -13.53
C LYS A 44 -13.85 -0.85 -12.03
N LEU A 45 -13.79 0.22 -11.24
CA LEU A 45 -13.96 0.15 -9.79
C LEU A 45 -15.37 -0.29 -9.41
N GLU A 46 -16.39 0.29 -10.05
CA GLU A 46 -17.81 -0.06 -9.85
C GLU A 46 -18.10 -1.52 -10.24
N ALA A 47 -17.39 -2.05 -11.24
CA ALA A 47 -17.47 -3.45 -11.63
C ALA A 47 -16.72 -4.42 -10.67
N SER A 48 -15.95 -3.89 -9.70
CA SER A 48 -15.05 -4.67 -8.84
C SER A 48 -15.24 -4.34 -7.34
N PRO A 49 -16.34 -4.78 -6.69
CA PRO A 49 -16.66 -4.42 -5.31
C PRO A 49 -15.56 -4.73 -4.28
N GLU A 50 -14.81 -5.81 -4.48
CA GLU A 50 -13.69 -6.19 -3.63
C GLU A 50 -12.49 -5.23 -3.74
N LYS A 51 -12.31 -4.59 -4.90
CA LYS A 51 -11.28 -3.58 -5.13
C LYS A 51 -11.66 -2.26 -4.47
N LEU A 52 -12.94 -1.87 -4.55
CA LEU A 52 -13.47 -0.75 -3.78
C LEU A 52 -13.26 -0.93 -2.28
N TRP A 53 -13.55 -2.13 -1.74
CA TRP A 53 -13.28 -2.43 -0.34
C TRP A 53 -11.79 -2.30 0.01
N SER A 54 -10.90 -2.76 -0.87
CA SER A 54 -9.44 -2.67 -0.66
C SER A 54 -8.98 -1.20 -0.65
N LEU A 55 -9.46 -0.38 -1.59
CA LEU A 55 -9.18 1.06 -1.63
C LEU A 55 -9.75 1.80 -0.42
N TYR A 56 -10.93 1.40 0.06
CA TYR A 56 -11.49 1.94 1.29
C TYR A 56 -10.58 1.69 2.49
N GLU A 57 -10.02 0.48 2.62
CA GLU A 57 -9.07 0.16 3.69
C GLU A 57 -7.74 0.92 3.56
N MET A 58 -7.25 1.10 2.33
CA MET A 58 -6.09 1.95 2.06
C MET A 58 -6.35 3.40 2.48
N GLU A 59 -7.51 3.97 2.12
CA GLU A 59 -7.94 5.32 2.49
C GLU A 59 -8.08 5.46 4.01
N ARG A 60 -8.82 4.55 4.65
CA ARG A 60 -9.09 4.53 6.10
C ARG A 60 -7.81 4.50 6.94
N THR A 61 -6.75 3.87 6.43
CA THR A 61 -5.45 3.80 7.11
C THR A 61 -4.51 4.97 6.79
N GLY A 62 -4.97 5.96 6.03
CA GLY A 62 -4.24 7.17 5.65
C GLY A 62 -3.29 6.96 4.47
N GLY A 63 -3.65 6.06 3.56
CA GLY A 63 -2.88 5.72 2.37
C GLY A 63 -2.93 6.74 1.25
N GLU A 64 -4.07 7.44 1.14
CA GLU A 64 -4.40 8.31 0.01
C GLU A 64 -4.12 7.61 -1.34
N PRO A 65 -4.73 6.44 -1.60
CA PRO A 65 -4.50 5.70 -2.83
C PRO A 65 -4.86 6.52 -4.07
N ASP A 66 -4.03 6.41 -5.10
CA ASP A 66 -4.20 7.13 -6.37
C ASP A 66 -3.69 6.27 -7.54
N VAL A 67 -4.16 6.57 -8.75
CA VAL A 67 -3.71 5.88 -9.96
C VAL A 67 -2.33 6.41 -10.36
N VAL A 68 -1.38 5.50 -10.49
CA VAL A 68 0.03 5.82 -10.80
C VAL A 68 0.52 5.21 -12.11
N GLY A 69 -0.29 4.34 -12.73
CA GLY A 69 0.10 3.66 -13.95
C GLY A 69 -0.92 2.65 -14.42
N PHE A 70 -0.60 2.03 -15.55
CA PHE A 70 -1.39 0.96 -16.15
C PHE A 70 -0.44 -0.15 -16.59
N ASP A 71 -0.77 -1.38 -16.21
CA ASP A 71 -0.07 -2.59 -16.65
C ASP A 71 -0.73 -3.07 -17.93
N ASP A 72 -0.15 -2.70 -19.08
CA ASP A 72 -0.66 -3.08 -20.41
C ASP A 72 -0.71 -4.60 -20.63
N THR A 73 0.15 -5.35 -19.93
CA THR A 73 0.23 -6.81 -20.11
C THR A 73 -0.96 -7.51 -19.47
N ALA A 74 -1.38 -7.02 -18.30
CA ALA A 74 -2.49 -7.59 -17.55
C ALA A 74 -3.79 -6.79 -17.70
N GLY A 75 -3.73 -5.61 -18.33
CA GLY A 75 -4.87 -4.72 -18.51
C GLY A 75 -5.37 -4.10 -17.22
N HIS A 76 -4.50 -3.84 -16.23
CA HIS A 76 -4.89 -3.33 -14.91
C HIS A 76 -4.39 -1.89 -14.66
N TYR A 77 -5.21 -1.06 -14.03
CA TYR A 77 -4.74 0.16 -13.38
C TYR A 77 -3.98 -0.19 -12.10
N LEU A 78 -2.90 0.52 -11.86
CA LEU A 78 -2.07 0.38 -10.67
C LEU A 78 -2.41 1.53 -9.71
N PHE A 79 -2.89 1.16 -8.53
CA PHE A 79 -3.08 2.08 -7.42
C PHE A 79 -1.97 1.90 -6.41
N PHE A 80 -1.29 3.00 -6.05
CA PHE A 80 -0.35 3.04 -4.94
C PHE A 80 -0.85 3.98 -3.84
N ASP A 81 -0.41 3.76 -2.60
CA ASP A 81 -0.50 4.80 -1.57
C ASP A 81 0.35 6.02 -1.94
N CYS A 82 -0.31 7.16 -2.08
CA CYS A 82 0.31 8.42 -2.47
C CYS A 82 0.27 9.49 -1.36
N ALA A 83 0.02 9.08 -0.11
CA ALA A 83 0.22 9.96 1.05
C ALA A 83 1.70 10.39 1.14
N ALA A 84 1.96 11.64 1.52
CA ALA A 84 3.32 12.22 1.56
C ALA A 84 4.30 11.41 2.43
N GLU A 85 3.82 10.82 3.50
CA GLU A 85 4.61 9.95 4.39
C GLU A 85 3.93 8.59 4.52
N SER A 86 4.70 7.57 4.89
CA SER A 86 4.20 6.21 4.99
C SER A 86 2.97 6.18 5.91
N PRO A 87 1.88 5.48 5.55
CA PRO A 87 0.55 5.70 6.15
C PRO A 87 0.51 5.50 7.67
N LYS A 88 -0.02 6.49 8.40
CA LYS A 88 0.06 6.56 9.87
C LYS A 88 -0.65 5.38 10.55
N GLY A 89 -1.77 4.91 9.99
CA GLY A 89 -2.53 3.77 10.51
C GLY A 89 -1.83 2.41 10.34
N ARG A 90 -0.64 2.38 9.73
CA ARG A 90 0.13 1.17 9.41
C ARG A 90 1.56 1.19 9.98
N ARG A 91 1.87 2.12 10.89
CA ARG A 91 3.21 2.30 11.45
C ARG A 91 3.47 1.40 12.65
N SER A 92 4.74 1.31 13.04
CA SER A 92 5.20 0.58 14.24
C SER A 92 4.99 -0.92 14.16
N ILE A 93 5.11 -1.48 12.96
CA ILE A 93 4.93 -2.91 12.70
C ILE A 93 6.21 -3.56 12.19
N CYS A 94 6.35 -4.84 12.51
CA CYS A 94 7.40 -5.68 11.96
C CYS A 94 7.04 -6.14 10.53
N TYR A 95 7.96 -6.84 9.86
CA TYR A 95 7.78 -7.21 8.46
C TYR A 95 6.70 -8.28 8.27
N ASP A 96 6.81 -9.40 8.98
CA ASP A 96 5.92 -10.55 8.82
C ASP A 96 5.60 -11.29 10.13
N ARG A 97 4.75 -12.32 10.03
CA ARG A 97 4.27 -13.14 11.16
C ARG A 97 5.41 -13.82 11.92
N GLU A 98 6.38 -14.40 11.23
CA GLU A 98 7.52 -15.05 11.88
C GLU A 98 8.39 -14.01 12.61
N GLY A 99 8.59 -12.82 12.02
CA GLY A 99 9.22 -11.69 12.69
C GLY A 99 8.47 -11.27 13.96
N LEU A 100 7.15 -11.17 13.89
CA LEU A 100 6.28 -10.86 15.03
C LEU A 100 6.43 -11.89 16.16
N GLU A 101 6.33 -13.17 15.85
CA GLU A 101 6.34 -14.27 16.82
C GLU A 101 7.72 -14.50 17.44
N SER A 102 8.80 -14.10 16.77
CA SER A 102 10.16 -14.17 17.33
C SER A 102 10.40 -13.21 18.51
N ARG A 103 9.51 -12.23 18.73
CA ARG A 103 9.62 -11.24 19.80
C ARG A 103 9.06 -11.79 21.11
N LYS A 104 9.92 -11.93 22.11
CA LYS A 104 9.52 -12.31 23.48
C LYS A 104 8.91 -11.16 24.27
N GLU A 105 9.32 -9.93 23.98
CA GLU A 105 8.90 -8.73 24.68
C GLU A 105 8.60 -7.62 23.68
N HIS A 106 7.61 -6.78 24.00
CA HIS A 106 7.18 -5.66 23.17
C HIS A 106 6.92 -6.07 21.71
N ALA A 107 6.15 -7.14 21.47
CA ALA A 107 5.67 -7.46 20.14
C ALA A 107 4.75 -6.32 19.63
N PRO A 108 4.91 -5.83 18.39
CA PRO A 108 3.96 -4.87 17.83
C PRO A 108 2.59 -5.52 17.65
N GLU A 109 1.54 -4.70 17.53
CA GLU A 109 0.17 -5.22 17.37
C GLU A 109 -0.01 -6.05 16.09
N ASN A 110 0.75 -5.73 15.03
CA ASN A 110 0.61 -6.36 13.73
C ASN A 110 1.94 -6.41 12.95
N ASN A 111 1.88 -6.97 11.74
CA ASN A 111 2.99 -7.03 10.77
C ASN A 111 2.53 -6.59 9.38
N ALA A 112 3.47 -6.16 8.54
CA ALA A 112 3.17 -5.54 7.26
C ALA A 112 2.47 -6.49 6.27
N LEU A 113 2.94 -7.74 6.16
CA LEU A 113 2.36 -8.71 5.21
C LEU A 113 0.92 -9.08 5.58
N ASP A 114 0.64 -9.31 6.86
CA ASP A 114 -0.71 -9.69 7.29
C ASP A 114 -1.69 -8.52 7.18
N MET A 115 -1.26 -7.30 7.49
CA MET A 115 -2.08 -6.11 7.25
C MET A 115 -2.40 -5.94 5.76
N ALA A 116 -1.41 -6.09 4.88
CA ALA A 116 -1.61 -6.00 3.44
C ALA A 116 -2.57 -7.09 2.93
N ALA A 117 -2.36 -8.34 3.35
CA ALA A 117 -3.21 -9.47 3.00
C ALA A 117 -4.66 -9.29 3.49
N ALA A 118 -4.85 -8.79 4.72
CA ALA A 118 -6.17 -8.48 5.26
C ALA A 118 -6.90 -7.46 4.39
N MET A 119 -6.20 -6.42 3.94
CA MET A 119 -6.70 -5.37 3.05
C MET A 119 -6.81 -5.80 1.57
N GLY A 120 -6.30 -6.98 1.18
CA GLY A 120 -6.35 -7.46 -0.20
C GLY A 120 -5.39 -6.74 -1.14
N ILE A 121 -4.27 -6.24 -0.61
CA ILE A 121 -3.24 -5.50 -1.35
C ILE A 121 -1.86 -6.13 -1.16
N ASP A 122 -0.92 -5.74 -2.02
CA ASP A 122 0.48 -6.13 -1.90
C ASP A 122 1.33 -4.98 -1.33
N LEU A 123 2.48 -5.31 -0.74
CA LEU A 123 3.54 -4.31 -0.53
C LEU A 123 4.16 -3.93 -1.88
N LEU A 124 4.63 -2.69 -2.00
CA LEU A 124 5.47 -2.31 -3.14
C LEU A 124 6.76 -3.12 -3.17
N THR A 125 7.22 -3.46 -4.37
CA THR A 125 8.63 -3.86 -4.59
C THR A 125 9.55 -2.65 -4.48
N GLU A 126 10.86 -2.87 -4.36
CA GLU A 126 11.85 -1.78 -4.40
C GLU A 126 11.72 -0.96 -5.70
N GLN A 127 11.52 -1.63 -6.83
CA GLN A 127 11.35 -0.96 -8.13
C GLN A 127 10.09 -0.08 -8.15
N GLN A 128 8.96 -0.58 -7.64
CA GLN A 128 7.71 0.18 -7.56
C GLN A 128 7.82 1.35 -6.58
N TYR A 129 8.54 1.17 -5.48
CA TYR A 129 8.86 2.26 -4.57
C TYR A 129 9.68 3.36 -5.28
N ARG A 130 10.67 3.00 -6.09
CA ARG A 130 11.44 3.96 -6.91
C ARG A 130 10.57 4.65 -7.96
N GLN A 131 9.61 3.94 -8.57
CA GLN A 131 8.64 4.52 -9.50
C GLN A 131 7.75 5.56 -8.82
N LEU A 132 7.22 5.24 -7.63
CA LEU A 132 6.44 6.20 -6.84
C LEU A 132 7.21 7.50 -6.62
N GLN A 133 8.51 7.40 -6.33
CA GLN A 133 9.37 8.56 -6.04
C GLN A 133 9.65 9.45 -7.26
N GLN A 134 9.32 8.99 -8.48
CA GLN A 134 9.32 9.84 -9.68
C GLN A 134 8.06 10.72 -9.78
N LEU A 135 6.99 10.36 -9.07
CA LEU A 135 5.70 11.07 -9.09
C LEU A 135 5.60 12.16 -8.02
N GLY A 136 6.62 12.29 -7.17
CA GLY A 136 6.62 13.23 -6.06
C GLY A 136 7.61 12.84 -4.97
N ASN A 137 7.67 13.68 -3.94
CA ASN A 137 8.55 13.47 -2.80
C ASN A 137 7.79 12.75 -1.68
N PHE A 138 8.10 11.48 -1.50
CA PHE A 138 7.45 10.63 -0.51
C PHE A 138 8.46 10.13 0.54
N ASP A 139 7.98 9.88 1.75
CA ASP A 139 8.76 9.30 2.86
C ASP A 139 10.01 10.10 3.24
N LEU A 140 9.91 11.43 3.26
CA LEU A 140 11.01 12.31 3.67
C LEU A 140 11.30 12.23 5.18
N LYS A 141 10.34 11.74 5.97
CA LYS A 141 10.44 11.61 7.44
C LYS A 141 10.16 10.19 7.93
N THR A 142 9.72 9.32 7.04
CA THR A 142 9.33 7.93 7.35
C THR A 142 10.12 6.95 6.50
N SER A 143 9.83 5.66 6.67
CA SER A 143 10.36 4.56 5.86
C SER A 143 9.26 3.52 5.63
N SER A 144 9.37 2.76 4.55
CA SER A 144 8.41 1.73 4.19
C SER A 144 9.08 0.38 3.99
N TRP A 145 8.54 -0.66 4.61
CA TRP A 145 8.80 -2.04 4.20
C TRP A 145 8.44 -2.20 2.73
N VAL A 146 9.31 -2.91 2.01
CA VAL A 146 9.08 -3.33 0.62
C VAL A 146 9.17 -4.85 0.54
N GLN A 147 8.69 -5.42 -0.56
CA GLN A 147 8.79 -6.87 -0.77
C GLN A 147 10.24 -7.33 -0.65
N THR A 148 10.47 -8.24 0.30
CA THR A 148 11.79 -8.78 0.58
C THR A 148 12.01 -10.05 -0.25
N PRO A 149 13.11 -10.14 -1.02
CA PRO A 149 13.47 -11.36 -1.73
C PRO A 149 13.59 -12.56 -0.78
N HIS A 150 13.08 -13.72 -1.21
CA HIS A 150 13.08 -14.94 -0.41
C HIS A 150 14.46 -15.32 0.14
N GLY A 151 15.53 -15.12 -0.65
CA GLY A 151 16.90 -15.41 -0.21
C GLY A 151 17.35 -14.58 1.00
N ILE A 152 16.96 -13.30 1.06
CA ILE A 152 17.24 -12.42 2.21
C ILE A 152 16.35 -12.83 3.39
N ARG A 153 15.07 -13.10 3.12
CA ARG A 153 14.12 -13.44 4.18
C ARG A 153 14.47 -14.75 4.89
N LYS A 154 14.93 -15.76 4.16
CA LYS A 154 15.39 -17.04 4.72
C LYS A 154 16.55 -16.88 5.71
N LEU A 155 17.32 -15.79 5.59
CA LEU A 155 18.42 -15.44 6.50
C LEU A 155 17.97 -14.49 7.64
N GLY A 156 16.67 -14.25 7.78
CA GLY A 156 16.08 -13.41 8.84
C GLY A 156 15.97 -11.91 8.50
N GLY A 157 16.41 -11.49 7.31
CA GLY A 157 16.38 -10.10 6.90
C GLY A 157 15.06 -9.65 6.27
N ALA A 158 14.79 -8.35 6.29
CA ALA A 158 13.72 -7.68 5.57
C ALA A 158 14.20 -6.33 5.02
N LEU A 159 13.73 -5.97 3.81
CA LEU A 159 14.10 -4.74 3.11
C LEU A 159 13.10 -3.62 3.35
N PHE A 160 13.62 -2.40 3.48
CA PHE A 160 12.82 -1.18 3.55
C PHE A 160 13.50 -0.05 2.79
N CYS A 161 12.71 0.95 2.40
CA CYS A 161 13.18 2.13 1.68
C CYS A 161 12.80 3.43 2.41
N ASP A 162 13.59 4.47 2.17
CA ASP A 162 13.22 5.87 2.43
C ASP A 162 13.80 6.80 1.34
N ARG A 163 13.46 8.09 1.41
CA ARG A 163 14.09 9.13 0.57
C ARG A 163 14.84 10.14 1.42
N ARG A 164 16.14 10.25 1.19
CA ARG A 164 17.02 11.25 1.84
C ARG A 164 17.91 11.88 0.78
N TYR A 165 18.23 13.16 0.93
CA TYR A 165 19.10 13.87 -0.02
C TYR A 165 18.65 13.73 -1.48
N ASP A 166 17.33 13.74 -1.71
CA ASP A 166 16.72 13.53 -3.02
C ASP A 166 17.00 12.15 -3.67
N HIS A 167 17.44 11.17 -2.88
CA HIS A 167 17.77 9.83 -3.33
C HIS A 167 16.98 8.77 -2.58
N VAL A 168 16.57 7.73 -3.30
CA VAL A 168 15.95 6.54 -2.70
C VAL A 168 17.03 5.61 -2.21
N PHE A 169 17.01 5.35 -0.90
CA PHE A 169 17.88 4.38 -0.27
C PHE A 169 17.10 3.11 0.04
N THR A 170 17.78 1.97 -0.11
CA THR A 170 17.29 0.66 0.28
C THR A 170 18.19 0.12 1.37
N TYR A 171 17.58 -0.32 2.45
CA TYR A 171 18.26 -0.82 3.64
C TYR A 171 17.70 -2.20 4.01
N HIS A 172 18.34 -2.83 4.98
CA HIS A 172 17.86 -4.06 5.58
C HIS A 172 17.86 -3.94 7.10
N ASN A 173 16.94 -4.66 7.73
CA ASN A 173 16.94 -4.95 9.17
C ASN A 173 16.52 -6.42 9.36
N GLY A 174 16.51 -6.91 10.59
CA GLY A 174 15.80 -8.15 10.90
C GLY A 174 14.29 -7.99 10.69
N ALA A 175 13.60 -9.04 10.23
CA ALA A 175 12.16 -9.02 9.96
C ALA A 175 11.30 -8.65 11.19
N GLN A 176 11.82 -8.89 12.39
CA GLN A 176 11.21 -8.56 13.69
C GLN A 176 11.36 -7.10 14.11
N SER A 177 12.24 -6.34 13.45
CA SER A 177 12.46 -4.92 13.79
C SER A 177 11.21 -4.11 13.47
N TYR A 178 10.93 -3.07 14.24
CA TYR A 178 9.89 -2.10 13.94
C TYR A 178 10.24 -0.75 14.55
N TYR A 179 9.76 0.33 13.92
CA TYR A 179 10.07 1.70 14.31
C TYR A 179 8.82 2.56 14.19
N ALA A 180 8.71 3.58 15.05
CA ALA A 180 7.56 4.49 15.06
C ALA A 180 7.29 5.17 13.71
N ALA A 181 8.34 5.38 12.92
CA ALA A 181 8.27 6.02 11.60
C ALA A 181 8.28 5.01 10.43
N ARG A 182 8.12 3.70 10.69
CA ARG A 182 8.11 2.66 9.64
C ARG A 182 6.73 2.04 9.47
N ALA A 183 6.25 2.04 8.23
CA ALA A 183 5.05 1.32 7.80
C ALA A 183 5.33 0.55 6.51
N PHE A 184 4.36 0.50 5.59
CA PHE A 184 4.51 0.02 4.23
C PHE A 184 3.57 0.80 3.31
N ARG A 185 3.92 0.83 2.02
CA ARG A 185 3.05 1.31 0.96
C ARG A 185 2.43 0.13 0.21
N GLY A 186 1.18 0.31 -0.15
CA GLY A 186 0.32 -0.66 -0.77
C GLY A 186 0.26 -0.51 -2.28
N LEU A 187 0.11 -1.64 -2.96
CA LEU A 187 -0.24 -1.78 -4.36
C LEU A 187 -1.57 -2.51 -4.48
N LEU A 188 -2.49 -1.94 -5.23
CA LEU A 188 -3.69 -2.61 -5.71
C LEU A 188 -3.75 -2.57 -7.23
N LYS A 189 -4.05 -3.70 -7.85
CA LYS A 189 -4.32 -3.82 -9.29
C LYS A 189 -5.82 -3.88 -9.52
N VAL A 190 -6.33 -3.04 -10.43
CA VAL A 190 -7.76 -2.86 -10.76
C VAL A 190 -8.02 -3.02 -12.26
#